data_AF-A0A0B1RUM2-F1
#
_entry.id   AF-A0A0B1RUM2-F1
#
_cell.length_a   1.000
_cell.length_b   1.000
_cell.length_c   1.000
_cell.angle_alpha   90.00
_cell.angle_beta   90.00
_cell.angle_gamma   90.00
#
_symmetry.space_group_name_H-M   'P 1'
#
loop_
_entity.id
_entity.type
_entity.pdbx_description
1 polymer ?
#
loop_
_entity_poly.entity_id
_entity_poly.type
_entity_poly.pdbx_seq_one_letter_code
_entity_poly.pdbx_strand_id
1 'polypeptide(L)' 'MHIVGPNAAEIIQGYAVAVRAGITFDQLIGTTAIHPCSSEEFIKMQITKRSGKDPKVTGCCG' A
#
# COMPACT_ATOMS: atom_id res chain seq x y z
N MET A 1 6.35 3.59 6.15
CA MET A 1 5.67 2.59 5.31
C MET A 1 6.30 1.24 5.60
N HIS A 2 5.52 0.18 5.77
CA HIS A 2 6.03 -1.15 6.12
C HIS A 2 5.31 -2.21 5.29
N ILE A 3 6.04 -3.22 4.84
CA ILE A 3 5.52 -4.40 4.12
C ILE A 3 6.26 -5.64 4.62
N VAL A 4 5.55 -6.77 4.66
CA VAL A 4 6.13 -8.09 4.88
C VAL A 4 5.69 -8.96 3.71
N GLY A 5 6.64 -9.46 2.92
CA GLY A 5 6.34 -10.24 1.71
C GLY A 5 7.54 -10.29 0.75
N PRO A 6 7.36 -10.93 -0.42
CA PRO A 6 8.38 -10.97 -1.46
C PRO A 6 8.79 -9.57 -1.94
N ASN A 7 10.05 -9.39 -2.32
CA ASN A 7 10.58 -8.16 -2.91
C ASN A 7 10.37 -6.89 -2.04
N ALA A 8 10.33 -7.04 -0.71
CA ALA A 8 10.03 -5.94 0.21
C ALA A 8 11.04 -4.78 0.10
N ALA A 9 12.31 -5.07 -0.15
CA ALA A 9 13.36 -4.05 -0.28
C ALA A 9 13.14 -3.20 -1.54
N GLU A 10 12.87 -3.85 -2.68
CA GLU A 10 12.61 -3.23 -3.97
C GLU A 10 11.37 -2.34 -3.92
N ILE A 11 10.29 -2.82 -3.28
CA ILE A 11 9.06 -2.06 -3.10
C ILE A 11 9.32 -0.82 -2.23
N ILE A 12 9.92 -1.00 -1.05
CA ILE A 12 10.12 0.11 -0.10
C ILE A 12 11.13 1.13 -0.62
N GLN A 13 12.11 0.73 -1.43
CA GLN A 13 13.08 1.65 -2.01
C GLN A 13 12.41 2.76 -2.84
N GLY A 14 11.42 2.41 -3.68
CA GLY A 14 10.66 3.39 -4.45
C GLY A 14 9.85 4.34 -3.56
N TYR A 15 9.16 3.80 -2.57
CA TYR A 15 8.38 4.61 -1.63
C TYR A 15 9.23 5.49 -0.71
N ALA A 16 10.47 5.11 -0.41
CA ALA A 16 11.38 5.95 0.38
C ALA A 16 11.65 7.30 -0.30
N VAL A 17 11.74 7.32 -1.64
CA VAL A 17 11.86 8.56 -2.41
C VAL A 17 10.58 9.40 -2.27
N ALA A 18 9.41 8.79 -2.41
CA ALA A 18 8.13 9.48 -2.27
C ALA A 18 7.92 10.05 -0.86
N VAL A 19 8.30 9.30 0.18
CA VAL A 19 8.28 9.76 1.57
C VAL A 19 9.21 10.96 1.76
N ARG A 20 10.42 10.91 1.20
CA ARG A 20 11.36 12.06 1.23
C ARG A 20 10.79 13.28 0.50
N ALA A 21 10.00 13.08 -0.56
CA ALA A 21 9.32 14.14 -1.30
C ALA A 21 8.04 14.67 -0.62
N GLY A 22 7.65 14.12 0.55
CA GLY A 22 6.51 14.59 1.32
C GLY A 22 5.15 14.04 0.86
N ILE A 23 5.11 12.82 0.31
CA ILE A 23 3.86 12.18 -0.10
C ILE A 23 2.81 12.16 1.03
N THR A 24 1.57 12.52 0.71
CA THR A 24 0.42 12.37 1.60
C THR A 24 -0.32 11.05 1.38
N PHE A 25 -1.13 10.63 2.35
CA PHE A 25 -1.95 9.44 2.19
C PHE A 25 -2.95 9.57 1.01
N ASP A 26 -3.54 10.75 0.82
CA ASP A 26 -4.47 11.02 -0.29
C ASP A 26 -3.80 10.88 -1.66
N GLN A 27 -2.55 11.34 -1.78
CA GLN A 27 -1.76 11.14 -3.00
C GLN A 27 -1.44 9.65 -3.23
N LEU A 28 -1.14 8.91 -2.17
CA LEU A 28 -0.84 7.47 -2.25
C LEU A 28 -2.05 6.67 -2.74
N ILE A 29 -3.23 6.86 -2.13
CA ILE A 29 -4.45 6.13 -2.52
C ILE A 29 -5.07 6.65 -3.82
N GLY A 30 -4.77 7.89 -4.21
CA GLY A 30 -5.17 8.46 -5.50
C GLY A 30 -4.30 8.04 -6.68
N THR A 31 -3.25 7.25 -6.46
CA THR A 31 -2.35 6.76 -7.50
C THR A 31 -2.94 5.54 -8.22
N THR A 32 -2.74 5.41 -9.53
CA THR A 32 -3.14 4.20 -10.27
C THR A 32 -2.23 3.02 -9.92
N ALA A 33 -2.84 1.91 -9.49
CA ALA A 33 -2.13 0.67 -9.21
C ALA A 33 -1.62 -0.03 -10.49
N ILE A 34 -0.44 -0.66 -10.38
CA ILE A 34 0.06 -1.60 -11.39
C ILE A 34 -0.39 -3.00 -10.97
N HIS A 35 -1.08 -3.71 -11.86
CA HIS A 35 -1.62 -5.04 -11.60
C HIS A 35 -1.04 -6.10 -12.57
N PRO A 36 -0.73 -7.33 -12.10
CA PRO A 36 -0.69 -7.77 -10.71
C PRO A 36 0.64 -7.44 -10.02
N CYS A 37 0.60 -6.85 -8.83
CA CYS A 37 1.83 -6.52 -8.09
C CYS A 37 1.59 -6.43 -6.58
N SER A 38 2.49 -6.98 -5.76
CA SER A 38 2.41 -6.86 -4.29
C SER A 38 2.40 -5.42 -3.78
N SER A 39 2.98 -4.48 -4.54
CA SER A 39 2.97 -3.05 -4.19
C SER A 39 1.59 -2.40 -4.32
N GLU A 40 0.68 -2.99 -5.09
CA GLU A 40 -0.65 -2.39 -5.34
C GLU A 40 -1.51 -2.33 -4.08
N GLU A 41 -1.25 -3.18 -3.08
CA GLU A 41 -1.96 -3.21 -1.81
C GLU A 41 -1.79 -1.93 -0.99
N PHE A 42 -0.69 -1.18 -1.16
CA PHE A 42 -0.53 0.12 -0.51
C PHE A 42 -1.52 1.16 -1.02
N ILE A 43 -1.93 1.05 -2.29
CA ILE A 43 -2.87 1.99 -2.92
C ILE A 43 -4.31 1.65 -2.49
N LYS A 44 -4.59 0.37 -2.22
CA LYS A 44 -5.91 -0.13 -1.81
C LYS A 44 -6.20 -0.03 -0.29
N MET A 45 -5.30 0.54 0.51
CA MET A 45 -5.48 0.62 1.96
C MET A 45 -6.70 1.47 2.36
N GLN A 46 -7.69 0.86 3.01
CA GLN A 46 -8.87 1.56 3.54
C GLN A 46 -9.15 1.28 5.03
N ILE A 47 -8.56 0.22 5.58
CA ILE A 47 -8.82 -0.21 6.95
C ILE A 47 -7.79 0.41 7.89
N THR A 48 -8.28 1.18 8.86
CA THR A 48 -7.43 1.72 9.93
C THR A 48 -7.51 0.83 11.16
N LYS A 49 -6.39 0.67 11.87
CA LYS A 49 -6.34 -0.08 13.14
C LYS A 49 -7.37 0.41 14.15
N ARG A 50 -7.62 1.73 14.20
CA ARG A 50 -8.59 2.36 15.11
C ARG A 50 -10.03 1.96 14.82
N SER A 51 -10.36 1.64 13.57
CA SER A 51 -11.73 1.27 13.18
C SER A 51 -12.19 -0.09 13.72
N GLY A 52 -11.26 -0.96 14.13
CA GLY A 52 -11.58 -2.31 14.60
C GLY A 52 -12.07 -3.28 13.51
N LYS A 53 -12.10 -2.87 12.24
CA LYS A 53 -12.45 -3.74 11.12
C LYS A 53 -11.36 -4.79 10.88
N ASP A 54 -11.77 -5.99 10.46
CA ASP A 54 -10.85 -7.09 10.11
C ASP A 54 -10.03 -6.73 8.86
N PRO A 55 -8.68 -6.66 8.94
CA PRO A 55 -7.83 -6.33 7.80
C PRO A 55 -7.64 -7.49 6.80
N LYS A 56 -8.17 -8.69 7.07
CA LYS A 56 -8.04 -9.82 6.17
C LYS A 56 -8.74 -9.52 4.83
N VAL A 57 -8.00 -9.66 3.73
CA VAL A 57 -8.55 -9.48 2.38
C VAL A 57 -9.62 -10.54 2.14
N THR A 58 -10.87 -10.11 1.96
CA THR A 58 -12.02 -10.98 1.71
C THR A 58 -12.21 -11.17 0.20
N GLY A 59 -11.61 -12.22 -0.37
CA GLY A 59 -11.90 -12.71 -1.73
C GLY A 59 -10.75 -12.62 -2.74
N CYS A 60 -11.00 -13.10 -3.97
CA CYS A 60 -10.20 -12.76 -5.14
C CYS A 60 -10.68 -11.40 -5.66
N CYS A 61 -9.97 -10.34 -5.25
CA CYS A 61 -9.98 -8.98 -5.80
C CYS A 61 -11.22 -8.55 -6.60
N GLY A 62 -12.12 -7.81 -5.92
CA GLY A 62 -13.16 -6.97 -6.51
C GLY A 62 -13.59 -5.93 -5.50
#